data_AF-A0AAR5QCX6-F1
#
_entry.id   AF-A0AAR5QCX6-F1
#
_cell.length_a   1.000
_cell.length_b   1.000
_cell.length_c   1.000
_cell.angle_alpha   90.00
_cell.angle_beta   90.00
_cell.angle_gamma   90.00
#
_symmetry.space_group_name_H-M   'P 1'
#
loop_
_entity.id
_entity.type
_entity.pdbx_description
1 polymer ?
#
loop_
_entity_poly.entity_id
_entity_poly.type
_entity_poly.pdbx_seq_one_letter_code
_entity_poly.pdbx_strand_id
1 'polypeptide(L)'
;MVLIRILSIVVWSSKFKVMSSDECDLKDVEANWNKIERDLIKVGLKDGLSDGRDSNFQSSFDKGYADGFQNGFQLGKLQFMRSVTNNLASAEATGILDKASKGMCIVCTTEKDNENVAEIRRKQSELLALTVAGALKY
;
A
#
# COMPACT_ATOMS: atom_id res chain seq x y z
N MET A 1 -10.81 -83.59 -34.11
CA MET A 1 -9.43 -83.45 -33.60
C MET A 1 -8.82 -82.12 -34.06
N VAL A 2 -9.40 -80.98 -33.65
CA VAL A 2 -8.83 -79.63 -33.92
C VAL A 2 -9.20 -78.71 -32.73
N LEU A 3 -8.85 -79.13 -31.51
CA LEU A 3 -9.07 -78.34 -30.29
C LEU A 3 -7.74 -78.01 -29.57
N ILE A 4 -6.59 -78.33 -30.18
CA ILE A 4 -5.27 -78.21 -29.52
C ILE A 4 -4.50 -76.95 -29.95
N ARG A 5 -4.94 -76.21 -30.98
CA ARG A 5 -4.15 -75.07 -31.53
C ARG A 5 -4.58 -73.66 -31.09
N ILE A 6 -5.50 -73.52 -30.13
CA ILE A 6 -5.88 -72.19 -29.59
C ILE A 6 -5.10 -71.87 -28.30
N LEU A 7 -4.61 -72.89 -27.57
CA LEU A 7 -3.94 -72.70 -26.27
C LEU A 7 -2.49 -72.18 -26.35
N SER A 8 -1.86 -72.13 -27.53
CA SER A 8 -0.48 -71.64 -27.66
C SER A 8 -0.36 -70.12 -27.86
N ILE A 9 -1.45 -69.40 -28.18
CA ILE A 9 -1.41 -67.94 -28.34
C ILE A 9 -1.62 -67.22 -26.99
N VAL A 10 -2.38 -67.81 -26.06
CA VAL A 10 -2.72 -67.17 -24.78
C VAL A 10 -1.53 -67.12 -23.81
N VAL A 11 -0.54 -68.00 -23.95
CA VAL A 11 0.63 -68.02 -23.06
C VAL A 11 1.72 -67.01 -23.46
N TRP A 12 1.62 -66.41 -24.66
CA TRP A 12 2.54 -65.36 -25.12
C TRP A 12 1.95 -63.95 -25.03
N SER A 13 1.01 -63.71 -24.11
CA SER A 13 0.48 -62.36 -23.85
C SER A 13 0.64 -61.89 -22.41
N SER A 14 1.11 -62.75 -21.49
CA SER A 14 1.21 -62.42 -20.06
C SER A 14 2.60 -61.94 -19.62
N LYS A 15 3.45 -61.52 -20.58
CA LYS A 15 4.77 -60.95 -20.28
C LYS A 15 5.04 -59.70 -21.11
N PHE A 16 4.02 -58.86 -21.33
CA PHE A 16 4.26 -57.44 -21.53
C PHE A 16 4.64 -56.84 -20.18
N LYS A 17 5.92 -57.00 -19.83
CA LYS A 17 6.54 -56.28 -18.73
C LYS A 17 6.57 -54.82 -19.17
N VAL A 18 5.57 -54.03 -18.75
CA VAL A 18 5.68 -52.56 -18.75
C VAL A 18 6.93 -52.26 -17.93
N MET A 19 7.94 -51.87 -18.67
CA MET A 19 9.32 -51.77 -18.25
C MET A 19 9.48 -50.41 -17.58
N SER A 20 9.30 -50.37 -16.26
CA SER A 20 9.98 -49.51 -15.26
C SER A 20 10.30 -48.04 -15.58
N SER A 21 9.68 -47.41 -16.59
CA SER A 21 9.95 -46.04 -17.01
C SER A 21 9.03 -45.04 -16.31
N ASP A 22 7.81 -45.45 -15.99
CA ASP A 22 6.77 -44.57 -15.45
C ASP A 22 7.01 -44.11 -13.99
N GLU A 23 7.81 -44.85 -13.21
CA GLU A 23 8.11 -44.47 -11.81
C GLU A 23 9.13 -43.33 -11.72
N CYS A 24 10.06 -43.23 -12.70
CA CYS A 24 10.96 -42.09 -12.82
C CYS A 24 10.20 -40.85 -13.32
N ASP A 25 9.29 -41.02 -14.28
CA ASP A 25 8.49 -39.92 -14.82
C ASP A 25 7.53 -39.32 -13.78
N LEU A 26 6.91 -40.15 -12.94
CA LEU A 26 6.05 -39.67 -11.85
C LEU A 26 6.82 -38.89 -10.76
N LYS A 27 8.03 -39.35 -10.39
CA LYS A 27 8.89 -38.66 -9.42
C LYS A 27 9.38 -37.32 -9.97
N ASP A 28 9.68 -37.24 -11.26
CA ASP A 28 10.09 -35.98 -11.90
C ASP A 28 8.93 -34.98 -11.99
N VAL A 29 7.72 -35.46 -12.31
CA VAL A 29 6.49 -34.64 -12.26
C VAL A 29 6.22 -34.11 -10.86
N GLU A 30 6.35 -34.95 -9.83
CA GLU A 30 6.16 -34.53 -8.43
C GLU A 30 7.24 -33.54 -7.98
N ALA A 31 8.50 -33.76 -8.34
CA ALA A 31 9.60 -32.83 -8.03
C ALA A 31 9.41 -31.46 -8.71
N ASN A 32 8.93 -31.46 -9.96
CA ASN A 32 8.63 -30.25 -10.71
C ASN A 32 7.43 -29.51 -10.13
N TRP A 33 6.36 -30.23 -9.75
CA TRP A 33 5.20 -29.65 -9.07
C TRP A 33 5.60 -28.98 -7.74
N ASN A 34 6.38 -29.67 -6.91
CA ASN A 34 6.90 -29.14 -5.65
C ASN A 34 7.77 -27.89 -5.86
N LYS A 35 8.49 -27.82 -6.97
CA LYS A 35 9.27 -26.62 -7.32
C LYS A 35 8.35 -25.45 -7.68
N ILE A 36 7.37 -25.68 -8.56
CA ILE A 36 6.38 -24.68 -8.95
C ILE A 36 5.62 -24.15 -7.73
N GLU A 37 5.16 -25.04 -6.84
CA GLU A 37 4.47 -24.68 -5.61
C GLU A 37 5.34 -23.81 -4.70
N ARG A 38 6.61 -24.19 -4.45
CA ARG A 38 7.53 -23.39 -3.63
C ARG A 38 7.81 -22.02 -4.24
N ASP A 39 7.94 -21.94 -5.55
CA ASP A 39 8.19 -20.67 -6.23
C ASP A 39 6.95 -19.77 -6.16
N LEU A 40 5.75 -20.35 -6.33
CA LEU A 40 4.49 -19.63 -6.21
C LEU A 40 4.25 -19.10 -4.78
N ILE A 41 4.58 -19.89 -3.75
CA ILE A 41 4.53 -19.46 -2.34
C ILE A 41 5.46 -18.26 -2.10
N LYS A 42 6.69 -18.30 -2.63
CA LYS A 42 7.64 -17.20 -2.47
C LYS A 42 7.19 -15.93 -3.18
N VAL A 43 6.62 -16.06 -4.38
CA VAL A 43 6.08 -14.92 -5.13
C VAL A 43 4.87 -14.34 -4.41
N GLY A 44 3.89 -15.17 -4.06
CA GLY A 44 2.70 -14.71 -3.32
C GLY A 44 3.00 -14.05 -1.98
N LEU A 45 4.01 -14.55 -1.24
CA LEU A 45 4.47 -13.90 -0.02
C LEU A 45 5.11 -12.52 -0.27
N LYS A 46 5.92 -12.40 -1.33
CA LYS A 46 6.54 -11.12 -1.70
C LYS A 46 5.50 -10.11 -2.16
N ASP A 47 4.55 -10.55 -2.98
CA ASP A 47 3.47 -9.72 -3.50
C ASP A 47 2.57 -9.25 -2.35
N GLY A 48 2.12 -10.17 -1.49
CA GLY A 48 1.32 -9.83 -0.32
C GLY A 48 2.04 -8.89 0.66
N LEU A 49 3.37 -9.01 0.81
CA LEU A 49 4.17 -8.06 1.60
C LEU A 49 4.27 -6.68 0.93
N SER A 50 4.33 -6.63 -0.41
CA SER A 50 4.31 -5.36 -1.15
C SER A 50 2.95 -4.69 -1.02
N ASP A 51 1.88 -5.40 -1.34
CA ASP A 51 0.50 -4.92 -1.29
C ASP A 51 0.12 -4.44 0.13
N GLY A 52 0.55 -5.17 1.16
CA GLY A 52 0.34 -4.77 2.56
C GLY A 52 1.08 -3.48 2.94
N ARG A 53 2.28 -3.25 2.41
CA ARG A 53 3.01 -1.99 2.61
C ARG A 53 2.35 -0.84 1.86
N ASP A 54 2.00 -1.08 0.60
CA ASP A 54 1.39 -0.07 -0.26
C ASP A 54 0.01 0.35 0.27
N SER A 55 -0.80 -0.60 0.76
CA SER A 55 -2.09 -0.30 1.39
C SER A 55 -1.96 0.58 2.64
N ASN A 56 -1.00 0.26 3.52
CA ASN A 56 -0.76 1.07 4.72
C ASN A 56 -0.24 2.47 4.38
N PHE A 57 0.65 2.56 3.39
CA PHE A 57 1.17 3.84 2.91
C PHE A 57 0.06 4.69 2.30
N GLN A 58 -0.79 4.10 1.46
CA GLN A 58 -1.85 4.82 0.78
C GLN A 58 -2.88 5.40 1.76
N SER A 59 -3.30 4.63 2.78
CA SER A 59 -4.21 5.14 3.81
C SER A 59 -3.64 6.35 4.56
N SER A 60 -2.34 6.33 4.86
CA SER A 60 -1.65 7.42 5.55
C SER A 60 -1.46 8.63 4.63
N PHE A 61 -1.13 8.40 3.36
CA PHE A 61 -1.01 9.43 2.34
C PHE A 61 -2.35 10.13 2.11
N ASP A 62 -3.44 9.39 1.90
CA ASP A 62 -4.77 9.95 1.63
C ASP A 62 -5.22 10.87 2.76
N LYS A 63 -5.01 10.43 4.02
CA LYS A 63 -5.29 11.23 5.22
C LYS A 63 -4.44 12.50 5.26
N GLY A 64 -3.13 12.38 5.01
CA GLY A 64 -2.23 13.54 4.98
C GLY A 64 -2.54 14.52 3.86
N TYR A 65 -2.93 14.00 2.68
CA TYR A 65 -3.32 14.80 1.53
C TYR A 65 -4.61 15.57 1.78
N ALA A 66 -5.64 14.92 2.33
CA ALA A 66 -6.91 15.56 2.67
C ALA A 66 -6.71 16.75 3.63
N ASP A 67 -5.96 16.54 4.71
CA ASP A 67 -5.64 17.59 5.68
C ASP A 67 -4.80 18.71 5.04
N GLY A 68 -3.75 18.34 4.29
CA GLY A 68 -2.87 19.29 3.63
C GLY A 68 -3.60 20.17 2.62
N PHE A 69 -4.51 19.58 1.84
CA PHE A 69 -5.36 20.30 0.89
C PHE A 69 -6.31 21.24 1.60
N GLN A 70 -7.03 20.78 2.63
CA GLN A 70 -7.95 21.61 3.41
C GLN A 70 -7.22 22.81 4.02
N ASN A 71 -6.06 22.58 4.63
CA ASN A 71 -5.28 23.62 5.29
C ASN A 71 -4.72 24.63 4.28
N GLY A 72 -4.13 24.13 3.18
CA GLY A 72 -3.61 24.97 2.11
C GLY A 72 -4.69 25.82 1.45
N PHE A 73 -5.88 25.27 1.24
CA PHE A 73 -7.01 26.00 0.67
C PHE A 73 -7.47 27.15 1.58
N GLN A 74 -7.59 26.91 2.89
CA GLN A 74 -7.97 27.96 3.85
C GLN A 74 -6.91 29.06 3.94
N LEU A 75 -5.63 28.70 3.98
CA LEU A 75 -4.52 29.66 3.96
C LEU A 75 -4.53 30.50 2.68
N GLY A 76 -4.79 29.89 1.52
CA GLY A 76 -4.94 30.59 0.24
C GLY A 76 -6.08 31.61 0.26
N LYS A 77 -7.23 31.26 0.85
CA LYS A 77 -8.34 32.21 1.05
C LYS A 77 -7.93 33.39 1.92
N LEU A 78 -7.22 33.13 3.03
CA LEU A 78 -6.74 34.19 3.91
C LEU A 78 -5.69 35.09 3.23
N GLN A 79 -4.80 34.52 2.41
CA GLN A 79 -3.86 35.31 1.61
C GLN A 79 -4.58 36.21 0.60
N PHE A 80 -5.59 35.68 -0.09
CA PHE A 80 -6.42 36.46 -0.99
C PHE A 80 -7.17 37.58 -0.25
N MET A 81 -7.76 37.27 0.90
CA MET A 81 -8.40 38.30 1.73
C MET A 81 -7.41 39.39 2.13
N ARG A 82 -6.20 39.03 2.55
CA ARG A 82 -5.14 39.99 2.85
C ARG A 82 -4.84 40.89 1.65
N SER A 83 -4.70 40.32 0.45
CA SER A 83 -4.34 41.10 -0.73
C SER A 83 -5.44 42.07 -1.18
N VAL A 84 -6.71 41.72 -0.94
CA VAL A 84 -7.85 42.55 -1.34
C VAL A 84 -8.20 43.61 -0.30
N THR A 85 -8.19 43.28 0.99
CA THR A 85 -8.72 44.18 2.03
C THR A 85 -7.66 44.98 2.78
N ASN A 86 -6.37 44.61 2.67
CA ASN A 86 -5.27 45.14 3.51
C ASN A 86 -5.57 45.11 5.04
N ASN A 87 -6.62 44.40 5.48
CA ASN A 87 -7.21 44.49 6.82
C ASN A 87 -7.11 43.18 7.60
N LEU A 88 -6.17 42.30 7.26
CA LEU A 88 -5.95 41.09 8.05
C LEU A 88 -5.11 41.44 9.30
N ALA A 89 -5.79 41.96 10.33
CA ALA A 89 -5.18 42.64 11.47
C ALA A 89 -4.67 41.74 12.61
N SER A 90 -4.78 40.41 12.49
CA SER A 90 -4.15 39.51 13.48
C SER A 90 -2.65 39.39 13.21
N ALA A 91 -1.82 39.89 14.14
CA ALA A 91 -0.37 39.73 14.14
C ALA A 91 0.08 38.26 14.09
N GLU A 92 -0.74 37.35 14.62
CA GLU A 92 -0.49 35.90 14.60
C GLU A 92 -0.77 35.30 13.21
N ALA A 93 -1.84 35.76 12.55
CA ALA A 93 -2.12 35.39 11.16
C ALA A 93 -1.05 35.93 10.18
N THR A 94 -0.41 37.07 10.48
CA THR A 94 0.70 37.60 9.67
C THR A 94 1.89 36.66 9.56
N GLY A 95 2.47 36.22 10.68
CA GLY A 95 3.63 35.33 10.64
C GLY A 95 3.36 33.96 10.00
N ILE A 96 2.14 33.45 10.14
CA ILE A 96 1.71 32.18 9.54
C ILE A 96 1.58 32.32 8.01
N LEU A 97 0.94 33.39 7.55
CA LEU A 97 0.66 33.59 6.13
C LEU A 97 1.93 33.90 5.31
N ASP A 98 2.96 34.47 5.94
CA ASP A 98 4.26 34.71 5.31
C ASP A 98 4.97 33.38 4.98
N LYS A 99 4.64 32.31 5.70
CA LYS A 99 5.11 30.94 5.46
C LYS A 99 3.99 30.01 5.00
N ALA A 100 2.92 30.53 4.39
CA ALA A 100 1.78 29.71 3.96
C ALA A 100 2.18 28.61 2.95
N SER A 101 3.28 28.79 2.21
CA SER A 101 3.86 27.77 1.33
C SER A 101 4.26 26.49 2.06
N LYS A 102 4.45 26.57 3.39
CA LYS A 102 4.69 25.41 4.27
C LYS A 102 3.41 24.84 4.86
N GLY A 103 2.24 25.34 4.48
CA GLY A 103 0.94 24.79 4.86
C GLY A 103 0.69 24.69 6.37
N MET A 104 1.28 25.57 7.18
CA MET A 104 1.23 25.48 8.65
C MET A 104 1.75 24.11 9.16
N CYS A 105 2.82 23.61 8.55
CA CYS A 105 3.43 22.35 8.97
C CYS A 105 4.06 22.48 10.37
N ILE A 106 3.42 21.87 11.38
CA ILE A 106 3.92 21.91 12.77
C ILE A 106 5.25 21.16 12.91
N VAL A 107 5.45 20.11 12.10
CA VAL A 107 6.71 19.35 11.99
C VAL A 107 7.87 20.24 11.51
N CYS A 108 7.58 21.31 10.77
CA CYS A 108 8.60 22.28 10.36
C CYS A 108 8.90 23.34 11.41
N THR A 109 8.18 23.36 12.54
CA THR A 109 8.29 24.38 13.59
C THR A 109 8.82 23.85 14.91
N THR A 110 8.59 22.58 15.22
CA THR A 110 9.13 21.93 16.42
C THR A 110 10.41 21.18 16.09
N GLU A 111 11.28 20.99 17.09
CA GLU A 111 12.33 19.97 16.99
C GLU A 111 11.65 18.60 16.83
N LYS A 112 12.38 17.62 16.25
CA LYS A 112 11.87 16.32 15.79
C LYS A 112 11.48 15.40 16.96
N ASP A 113 10.64 15.88 17.85
CA ASP A 113 10.13 15.10 18.95
C ASP A 113 9.15 14.09 18.36
N ASN A 114 9.33 12.87 18.82
CA ASN A 114 8.63 11.61 18.61
C ASN A 114 7.11 11.65 18.86
N GLU A 115 6.42 12.70 18.41
CA GLU A 115 4.97 12.84 18.51
C GLU A 115 4.23 11.91 17.55
N ASN A 116 3.14 11.33 18.05
CA ASN A 116 2.23 10.52 17.25
C ASN A 116 1.67 11.37 16.09
N VAL A 117 1.71 10.83 14.86
CA VAL A 117 1.18 11.48 13.65
C VAL A 117 -0.26 11.98 13.82
N ALA A 118 -1.09 11.25 14.57
CA ALA A 118 -2.47 11.68 14.85
C ALA A 118 -2.54 12.97 15.68
N GLU A 119 -1.65 13.11 16.65
CA GLU A 119 -1.59 14.27 17.54
C GLU A 119 -1.07 15.51 16.81
N ILE A 120 -0.04 15.32 15.97
CA ILE A 120 0.48 16.36 15.07
C ILE A 120 -0.66 16.91 14.19
N ARG A 121 -1.42 16.03 13.54
CA ARG A 121 -2.55 16.42 12.68
C ARG A 121 -3.64 17.18 13.45
N ARG A 122 -3.94 16.76 14.68
CA ARG A 122 -4.91 17.42 15.56
C ARG A 122 -4.47 18.84 15.88
N LYS A 123 -3.24 19.02 16.36
CA LYS A 123 -2.67 20.34 16.70
C LYS A 123 -2.65 21.29 15.49
N GLN A 124 -2.29 20.77 14.30
CA GLN A 124 -2.33 21.57 13.07
C GLN A 124 -3.73 22.06 12.73
N SER A 125 -4.73 21.18 12.85
CA SER A 125 -6.13 21.52 12.57
C SER A 125 -6.68 22.56 13.55
N GLU A 126 -6.34 22.42 14.84
CA GLU A 126 -6.70 23.38 15.89
C GLU A 126 -6.07 24.75 15.68
N LEU A 127 -4.77 24.79 15.37
CA LEU A 127 -4.05 26.04 15.09
C LEU A 127 -4.62 26.76 13.87
N LEU A 128 -5.00 26.02 12.82
CA LEU A 128 -5.65 26.61 11.66
C LEU A 128 -7.02 27.19 12.01
N ALA A 129 -7.83 26.46 12.77
CA ALA A 129 -9.15 26.93 13.19
C ALA A 129 -9.05 28.23 14.01
N LEU A 130 -8.08 28.31 14.93
CA LEU A 130 -7.79 29.53 15.69
C LEU A 130 -7.34 30.68 14.78
N THR A 131 -6.46 30.41 13.82
CA THR A 131 -5.96 31.41 12.86
C THR A 131 -7.09 31.98 12.01
N VAL A 132 -7.95 31.12 11.46
CA VAL A 132 -9.10 31.53 10.65
C VAL A 132 -10.12 32.30 11.48
N ALA A 133 -10.42 31.84 12.70
CA ALA A 133 -11.35 32.53 13.60
C ALA A 133 -10.81 33.92 14.03
N GLY A 134 -9.51 34.04 14.27
CA GLY A 134 -8.86 35.32 14.57
C GLY A 134 -8.83 36.27 13.35
N ALA A 135 -8.73 35.73 12.15
CA ALA A 135 -8.70 36.49 10.90
C ALA A 135 -10.07 37.06 10.47
N LEU A 136 -11.18 36.43 10.87
CA LEU A 136 -12.55 36.81 10.49
C LEU A 136 -13.28 37.70 11.52
N LYS A 137 -12.61 38.13 12.60
CA LYS A 137 -13.21 38.91 13.70
C LYS A 137 -13.39 40.41 13.41
N TYR A 138 -13.31 40.85 12.16
CA TYR A 138 -13.44 42.25 11.75
C TYR A 138 -14.54 42.41 10.70
#